data_AF-A0A0S8EM87-F1
#
_entry.id   AF-A0A0S8EM87-F1
#
_cell.length_a   1.000
_cell.length_b   1.000
_cell.length_c   1.000
_cell.angle_alpha   90.00
_cell.angle_beta   90.00
_cell.angle_gamma   90.00
#
_symmetry.space_group_name_H-M   'P 1'
#
loop_
_entity.id
_entity.type
_entity.pdbx_description
1 polymer ?
#
loop_
_entity_poly.entity_id
_entity_poly.type
_entity_poly.pdbx_seq_one_letter_code
_entity_poly.pdbx_strand_id
1 'polypeptide(L)'
;MDRKMMIEARWPNMRFDQLLDRSAWAKAGEGSRYGKMIDPALAKTGIDWTGARATLNVAAQFLTSSRIVDQHNVGSNTFTYAKNLDWVTDRVIRMPHWEDDYYYLSAKLEAVDVPTEWFLDEPNGQLYLWADDGKNPAVRKVVYKKRDYALDISGCHYIEVRGLHFFATAFRFDDCNHCVIEDCRLVFPSYSRKPIEGIQTPSDFEKEQRCASFVGEDNTVRRTVIAYASGSGLYIKGKSNMVENCIIHDVSWYGTLRECALLVVGQGPGPGGSVVRQSTFYNAGNAILVYLNGSHTIEYNHIYSGGLLCKDVALLGTWNPSTAGSVVRYNWVHGCQTEGHIGRTGSGGFGIRGDLYTRGLTVHHNVVWDCGWRGIMPRGDHNRIFNNTIFDIGQWNEAAQKRERGWDLCIQTRAEKETPWPKQFSPLKAQNANSLFYNNAVGKIVWFFGDKPLPVDKVANNLEFGEQLPESWLTDAKKMDFRPRKNSPLIDAGRVIPGFTDNYNGKAPDIGAYEYGSKQWKPGSDLIDE
;
A
#
# COMPACT_ATOMS: atom_id res chain seq x y z
N MET A 1 -12.54 19.09 15.92
CA MET A 1 -12.63 20.26 16.81
C MET A 1 -11.41 21.14 16.58
N ASP A 2 -11.57 22.46 16.44
CA ASP A 2 -10.49 23.42 16.19
C ASP A 2 -9.56 22.98 15.03
N ARG A 3 -10.19 22.48 13.95
CA ARG A 3 -9.55 21.88 12.77
C ARG A 3 -8.71 20.62 13.00
N LYS A 4 -8.66 20.08 14.23
CA LYS A 4 -8.10 18.76 14.54
C LYS A 4 -9.18 17.67 14.42
N MET A 5 -8.79 16.51 13.89
CA MET A 5 -9.66 15.34 13.81
C MET A 5 -9.87 14.73 15.20
N MET A 6 -11.12 14.38 15.50
CA MET A 6 -11.51 13.66 16.72
C MET A 6 -11.79 12.19 16.34
N ILE A 7 -11.60 11.27 17.26
CA ILE A 7 -11.71 9.82 17.00
C ILE A 7 -13.13 9.34 17.32
N GLU A 8 -13.71 8.54 16.43
CA GLU A 8 -14.94 7.81 16.77
C GLU A 8 -14.63 6.88 17.95
N ALA A 9 -15.39 7.04 19.04
CA ALA A 9 -15.23 6.28 20.26
C ALA A 9 -15.15 4.77 19.97
N ARG A 10 -14.08 4.16 20.48
CA ARG A 10 -13.72 2.78 20.14
C ARG A 10 -12.95 2.10 21.25
N TRP A 11 -13.01 0.78 21.25
CA TRP A 11 -12.12 -0.06 22.05
C TRP A 11 -11.26 -0.96 21.15
N PRO A 12 -9.93 -1.04 21.37
CA PRO A 12 -9.15 -0.22 22.30
C PRO A 12 -9.13 1.26 21.90
N ASN A 13 -9.00 2.11 22.90
CA ASN A 13 -8.94 3.56 22.73
C ASN A 13 -7.72 3.95 21.91
N MET A 14 -7.86 5.00 21.12
CA MET A 14 -6.82 5.45 20.20
C MET A 14 -6.87 6.98 20.08
N ARG A 15 -5.70 7.63 20.06
CA ARG A 15 -5.58 9.04 19.68
C ARG A 15 -5.31 9.20 18.19
N PHE A 16 -5.54 10.39 17.65
CA PHE A 16 -5.37 10.63 16.20
C PHE A 16 -3.92 10.44 15.70
N ASP A 17 -2.91 10.71 16.53
CA ASP A 17 -1.50 10.45 16.22
C ASP A 17 -1.15 8.95 16.14
N GLN A 18 -2.04 8.06 16.63
CA GLN A 18 -1.87 6.61 16.63
C GLN A 18 -2.68 5.92 15.52
N LEU A 19 -3.22 6.68 14.56
CA LEU A 19 -4.15 6.19 13.55
C LEU A 19 -3.60 5.04 12.69
N LEU A 20 -2.30 5.09 12.40
CA LEU A 20 -1.59 4.06 11.65
C LEU A 20 -0.71 3.18 12.56
N ASP A 21 -0.94 3.23 13.88
CA ASP A 21 -0.28 2.38 14.85
C ASP A 21 -1.11 1.11 15.07
N ARG A 22 -0.56 -0.02 14.63
CA ARG A 22 -1.24 -1.32 14.77
C ARG A 22 -1.43 -1.73 16.22
N SER A 23 -0.61 -1.23 17.16
CA SER A 23 -0.75 -1.54 18.58
C SER A 23 -2.02 -0.95 19.21
N ALA A 24 -2.66 0.01 18.54
CA ALA A 24 -3.96 0.55 18.96
C ALA A 24 -5.14 -0.39 18.62
N TRP A 25 -4.90 -1.50 17.92
CA TRP A 25 -5.90 -2.52 17.63
C TRP A 25 -5.84 -3.65 18.66
N ALA A 26 -6.98 -4.24 19.03
CA ALA A 26 -7.02 -5.44 19.84
C ALA A 26 -6.51 -6.65 19.03
N LYS A 27 -5.86 -7.59 19.72
CA LYS A 27 -5.44 -8.87 19.14
C LYS A 27 -6.49 -9.92 19.45
N ALA A 28 -6.90 -10.66 18.43
CA ALA A 28 -7.78 -11.80 18.60
C ALA A 28 -7.11 -12.87 19.48
N GLY A 29 -7.84 -13.34 20.50
CA GLY A 29 -7.39 -14.36 21.43
C GLY A 29 -7.65 -15.79 20.93
N GLU A 30 -7.09 -16.76 21.64
CA GLU A 30 -7.19 -18.19 21.34
C GLU A 30 -8.64 -18.64 21.17
N GLY A 31 -8.89 -19.42 20.11
CA GLY A 31 -10.21 -19.93 19.78
C GLY A 31 -11.13 -18.91 19.09
N SER A 32 -10.62 -17.73 18.72
CA SER A 32 -11.26 -16.85 17.74
C SER A 32 -11.35 -17.53 16.37
N ARG A 33 -12.46 -17.34 15.67
CA ARG A 33 -12.70 -17.91 14.34
C ARG A 33 -13.86 -17.21 13.65
N TYR A 34 -14.13 -17.60 12.42
CA TYR A 34 -15.22 -17.03 11.64
C TYR A 34 -16.58 -17.01 12.36
N GLY A 35 -17.05 -15.80 12.66
CA GLY A 35 -18.33 -15.52 13.32
C GLY A 35 -18.26 -15.46 14.85
N LYS A 36 -17.09 -15.67 15.47
CA LYS A 36 -16.88 -15.53 16.91
C LYS A 36 -15.48 -15.03 17.23
N MET A 37 -15.42 -13.87 17.88
CA MET A 37 -14.18 -13.28 18.37
C MET A 37 -14.07 -13.48 19.88
N ILE A 38 -12.87 -13.79 20.36
CA ILE A 38 -12.55 -13.95 21.78
C ILE A 38 -11.37 -13.03 22.09
N ASP A 39 -11.46 -12.24 23.17
CA ASP A 39 -10.34 -11.47 23.71
C ASP A 39 -10.52 -11.34 25.24
N PRO A 40 -9.60 -11.87 26.07
CA PRO A 40 -9.67 -11.73 27.51
C PRO A 40 -9.76 -10.28 28.02
N ALA A 41 -9.21 -9.31 27.29
CA ALA A 41 -9.29 -7.89 27.64
C ALA A 41 -10.69 -7.31 27.40
N LEU A 42 -11.48 -7.88 26.49
CA LEU A 42 -12.84 -7.41 26.18
C LEU A 42 -13.77 -7.46 27.39
N ALA A 43 -13.65 -8.49 28.23
CA ALA A 43 -14.43 -8.65 29.45
C ALA A 43 -14.25 -7.48 30.43
N LYS A 44 -13.09 -6.82 30.39
CA LYS A 44 -12.74 -5.72 31.30
C LYS A 44 -13.31 -4.38 30.87
N THR A 45 -13.88 -4.28 29.66
CA THR A 45 -14.46 -3.03 29.15
C THR A 45 -15.70 -2.59 29.93
N GLY A 46 -16.43 -3.52 30.54
CA GLY A 46 -17.68 -3.21 31.25
C GLY A 46 -18.83 -2.76 30.34
N ILE A 47 -18.67 -2.83 29.02
CA ILE A 47 -19.64 -2.41 28.02
C ILE A 47 -20.35 -3.64 27.43
N ASP A 48 -21.65 -3.56 27.19
CA ASP A 48 -22.35 -4.48 26.30
C ASP A 48 -22.17 -4.00 24.85
N TRP A 49 -21.39 -4.76 24.09
CA TRP A 49 -21.05 -4.45 22.72
C TRP A 49 -22.10 -4.93 21.71
N THR A 50 -23.24 -5.46 22.13
CA THR A 50 -24.33 -5.81 21.21
C THR A 50 -24.76 -4.59 20.38
N GLY A 51 -24.86 -4.77 19.06
CA GLY A 51 -25.15 -3.69 18.11
C GLY A 51 -23.96 -2.79 17.74
N ALA A 52 -22.80 -2.96 18.38
CA ALA A 52 -21.59 -2.24 18.03
C ALA A 52 -21.06 -2.63 16.64
N ARG A 53 -20.20 -1.80 16.07
CA ARG A 53 -19.46 -2.12 14.85
C ARG A 53 -18.12 -2.73 15.21
N ALA A 54 -17.91 -3.99 14.82
CA ALA A 54 -16.62 -4.65 14.82
C ALA A 54 -15.91 -4.41 13.49
N THR A 55 -14.74 -3.78 13.51
CA THR A 55 -13.83 -3.69 12.36
C THR A 55 -12.80 -4.81 12.48
N LEU A 56 -12.73 -5.67 11.46
CA LEU A 56 -12.09 -6.98 11.47
C LEU A 56 -11.02 -7.04 10.38
N ASN A 57 -9.75 -7.03 10.77
CA ASN A 57 -8.64 -7.40 9.88
C ASN A 57 -8.20 -8.82 10.26
N VAL A 58 -8.89 -9.79 9.66
CA VAL A 58 -8.86 -11.21 10.05
C VAL A 58 -8.48 -12.13 8.89
N ALA A 59 -8.09 -13.36 9.22
CA ALA A 59 -7.60 -14.40 8.33
C ALA A 59 -6.39 -14.00 7.50
N ALA A 60 -6.61 -13.51 6.27
CA ALA A 60 -5.50 -13.18 5.37
C ALA A 60 -4.94 -11.77 5.60
N GLN A 61 -5.69 -10.90 6.31
CA GLN A 61 -5.24 -9.59 6.81
C GLN A 61 -4.75 -8.56 5.77
N PHE A 62 -4.76 -8.88 4.47
CA PHE A 62 -4.61 -7.89 3.39
C PHE A 62 -5.91 -7.11 3.12
N LEU A 63 -7.05 -7.58 3.65
CA LEU A 63 -8.36 -6.91 3.58
C LEU A 63 -8.92 -6.71 5.00
N THR A 64 -9.64 -5.60 5.18
CA THR A 64 -10.39 -5.31 6.40
C THR A 64 -11.88 -5.21 6.07
N SER A 65 -12.68 -5.73 6.98
CA SER A 65 -14.15 -5.81 6.89
C SER A 65 -14.80 -5.27 8.16
N SER A 66 -16.12 -5.05 8.16
CA SER A 66 -16.86 -4.61 9.34
C SER A 66 -18.18 -5.34 9.54
N ARG A 67 -18.48 -5.79 10.76
CA ARG A 67 -19.75 -6.48 11.07
C ARG A 67 -20.40 -5.88 12.30
N ILE A 68 -21.72 -5.99 12.37
CA ILE A 68 -22.44 -5.66 13.60
C ILE A 68 -22.27 -6.84 14.57
N VAL A 69 -21.98 -6.52 15.82
CA VAL A 69 -21.93 -7.48 16.92
C VAL A 69 -23.36 -7.96 17.18
N ASP A 70 -23.58 -9.26 17.01
CA ASP A 70 -24.89 -9.91 17.15
C ASP A 70 -25.23 -10.19 18.62
N GLN A 71 -24.27 -10.76 19.37
CA GLN A 71 -24.44 -11.05 20.78
C GLN A 71 -23.15 -10.73 21.55
N HIS A 72 -23.30 -9.98 22.63
CA HIS A 72 -22.31 -9.76 23.69
C HIS A 72 -23.05 -9.55 25.02
N ASN A 73 -22.33 -9.66 26.14
CA ASN A 73 -22.86 -9.33 27.46
C ASN A 73 -21.75 -8.64 28.25
N VAL A 74 -22.10 -7.71 29.14
CA VAL A 74 -21.14 -7.10 30.08
C VAL A 74 -20.33 -8.19 30.79
N GLY A 75 -19.00 -8.03 30.81
CA GLY A 75 -18.08 -9.02 31.41
C GLY A 75 -17.76 -10.23 30.53
N SER A 76 -18.39 -10.38 29.36
CA SER A 76 -18.03 -11.42 28.39
C SER A 76 -16.74 -11.07 27.66
N ASN A 77 -15.85 -12.06 27.53
CA ASN A 77 -14.65 -11.97 26.69
C ASN A 77 -14.92 -12.32 25.23
N THR A 78 -16.18 -12.54 24.85
CA THR A 78 -16.58 -13.13 23.59
C THR A 78 -17.74 -12.36 22.98
N PHE A 79 -17.68 -12.12 21.67
CA PHE A 79 -18.83 -11.70 20.88
C PHE A 79 -18.99 -12.53 19.60
N THR A 80 -20.21 -12.55 19.06
CA THR A 80 -20.54 -13.18 17.76
C THR A 80 -20.93 -12.15 16.72
N TYR A 81 -20.83 -12.54 15.45
CA TYR A 81 -21.23 -11.71 14.31
C TYR A 81 -21.53 -12.59 13.08
N ALA A 82 -22.19 -12.00 12.08
CA ALA A 82 -22.61 -12.72 10.88
C ALA A 82 -21.44 -13.29 10.06
N LYS A 83 -21.57 -14.54 9.58
CA LYS A 83 -20.57 -15.23 8.76
C LYS A 83 -20.70 -14.91 7.27
N ASN A 84 -20.49 -13.65 6.90
CA ASN A 84 -20.61 -13.19 5.51
C ASN A 84 -19.50 -12.22 5.09
N LEU A 85 -18.23 -12.53 5.38
CA LEU A 85 -17.06 -11.76 4.94
C LEU A 85 -16.84 -11.90 3.43
N ASP A 86 -17.13 -10.82 2.71
CA ASP A 86 -16.97 -10.68 1.26
C ASP A 86 -15.54 -10.99 0.80
N TRP A 87 -15.38 -11.75 -0.29
CA TRP A 87 -14.11 -12.09 -0.94
C TRP A 87 -13.09 -12.90 -0.13
N VAL A 88 -13.28 -13.07 1.18
CA VAL A 88 -12.35 -13.82 2.03
C VAL A 88 -12.95 -15.07 2.66
N THR A 89 -14.25 -15.37 2.48
CA THR A 89 -14.89 -16.58 3.05
C THR A 89 -14.09 -17.87 2.81
N ASP A 90 -13.59 -18.10 1.58
CA ASP A 90 -12.78 -19.30 1.28
C ASP A 90 -11.37 -19.29 1.89
N ARG A 91 -10.80 -18.10 2.12
CA ARG A 91 -9.50 -17.91 2.80
C ARG A 91 -9.66 -18.12 4.31
N VAL A 92 -10.74 -17.59 4.87
CA VAL A 92 -11.14 -17.72 6.27
C VAL A 92 -11.28 -19.18 6.67
N ILE A 93 -11.84 -20.04 5.81
CA ILE A 93 -11.93 -21.48 6.07
C ILE A 93 -10.54 -22.15 6.13
N ARG A 94 -9.57 -21.67 5.35
CA ARG A 94 -8.21 -22.24 5.26
C ARG A 94 -7.23 -21.68 6.29
N MET A 95 -7.63 -20.67 7.06
CA MET A 95 -6.84 -20.03 8.12
C MET A 95 -7.68 -20.01 9.40
N PRO A 96 -7.82 -21.16 10.09
CA PRO A 96 -8.75 -21.32 11.21
C PRO A 96 -8.23 -20.73 12.53
N HIS A 97 -6.95 -20.43 12.61
CA HIS A 97 -6.26 -19.83 13.76
C HIS A 97 -6.17 -18.32 13.52
N TRP A 98 -6.79 -17.55 14.40
CA TRP A 98 -6.91 -16.10 14.31
C TRP A 98 -6.14 -15.39 15.42
N GLU A 99 -5.27 -16.08 16.16
CA GLU A 99 -4.53 -15.54 17.31
C GLU A 99 -3.56 -14.40 16.96
N ASP A 100 -3.30 -14.18 15.67
CA ASP A 100 -2.51 -13.08 15.13
C ASP A 100 -3.33 -12.08 14.31
N ASP A 101 -4.65 -12.17 14.39
CA ASP A 101 -5.59 -11.23 13.76
C ASP A 101 -5.88 -10.05 14.66
N TYR A 102 -6.40 -8.98 14.06
CA TYR A 102 -6.66 -7.73 14.73
C TYR A 102 -8.07 -7.22 14.51
N TYR A 103 -8.60 -6.55 15.52
CA TYR A 103 -9.90 -5.91 15.44
C TYR A 103 -10.01 -4.70 16.37
N TYR A 104 -11.09 -3.94 16.22
CA TYR A 104 -11.56 -3.01 17.24
C TYR A 104 -13.08 -2.89 17.18
N LEU A 105 -13.68 -2.42 18.27
CA LEU A 105 -15.13 -2.19 18.40
C LEU A 105 -15.40 -0.69 18.47
N SER A 106 -16.50 -0.24 17.89
CA SER A 106 -16.88 1.18 17.82
C SER A 106 -18.41 1.32 17.77
N ALA A 107 -18.90 2.57 17.70
CA ALA A 107 -20.32 2.88 17.60
C ALA A 107 -21.14 2.53 18.85
N LYS A 108 -20.59 2.83 20.03
CA LYS A 108 -21.28 2.77 21.34
C LYS A 108 -21.04 4.08 22.09
N LEU A 109 -22.07 4.63 22.72
CA LEU A 109 -21.94 5.86 23.52
C LEU A 109 -21.06 5.61 24.75
N GLU A 110 -21.21 4.43 25.34
CA GLU A 110 -20.49 3.95 26.51
C GLU A 110 -18.98 3.84 26.26
N ALA A 111 -18.54 3.85 24.99
CA ALA A 111 -17.14 3.86 24.61
C ALA A 111 -16.53 5.27 24.55
N VAL A 112 -17.32 6.34 24.76
CA VAL A 112 -16.79 7.72 24.89
C VAL A 112 -16.22 7.85 26.31
N ASP A 113 -14.97 7.45 26.50
CA ASP A 113 -14.38 7.30 27.84
C ASP A 113 -13.02 8.01 28.01
N VAL A 114 -12.47 8.57 26.93
CA VAL A 114 -11.26 9.41 26.97
C VAL A 114 -11.42 10.71 26.18
N PRO A 115 -10.60 11.75 26.48
CA PRO A 115 -10.56 12.96 25.67
C PRO A 115 -10.32 12.69 24.19
N THR A 116 -10.86 13.54 23.32
CA THR A 116 -10.81 13.48 21.84
C THR A 116 -11.73 12.49 21.16
N GLU A 117 -12.59 11.79 21.92
CA GLU A 117 -13.56 10.85 21.37
C GLU A 117 -14.93 11.50 21.08
N TRP A 118 -15.65 10.91 20.12
CA TRP A 118 -17.03 11.28 19.82
C TRP A 118 -17.91 10.06 19.50
N PHE A 119 -19.22 10.21 19.70
CA PHE A 119 -20.24 9.24 19.28
C PHE A 119 -21.43 9.97 18.66
N LEU A 120 -21.92 9.47 17.52
CA LEU A 120 -23.12 9.98 16.86
C LEU A 120 -24.28 9.02 17.07
N ASP A 121 -25.26 9.48 17.85
CA ASP A 121 -26.56 8.84 18.01
C ASP A 121 -27.47 9.25 16.83
N GLU A 122 -27.33 8.53 15.72
CA GLU A 122 -28.06 8.81 14.49
C GLU A 122 -29.59 8.77 14.67
N PRO A 123 -30.19 7.79 15.36
CA PRO A 123 -31.64 7.76 15.60
C PRO A 123 -32.19 9.02 16.27
N ASN A 124 -31.43 9.61 17.20
CA ASN A 124 -31.85 10.82 17.93
C ASN A 124 -31.24 12.12 17.39
N GLY A 125 -30.37 12.05 16.37
CA GLY A 125 -29.69 13.20 15.81
C GLY A 125 -28.74 13.91 16.78
N GLN A 126 -28.16 13.19 17.74
CA GLN A 126 -27.35 13.76 18.83
C GLN A 126 -25.87 13.39 18.69
N LEU A 127 -24.98 14.38 18.74
CA LEU A 127 -23.53 14.17 18.81
C LEU A 127 -23.05 14.32 20.27
N TYR A 128 -22.28 13.34 20.73
CA TYR A 128 -21.54 13.37 21.98
C TYR A 128 -20.06 13.55 21.66
N LEU A 129 -19.38 14.45 22.34
CA LEU A 129 -17.98 14.81 22.09
C LEU A 129 -17.27 15.09 23.42
N TRP A 130 -16.13 14.43 23.64
CA TRP A 130 -15.21 14.72 24.74
C TRP A 130 -14.08 15.61 24.22
N ALA A 131 -14.05 16.87 24.65
CA ALA A 131 -13.00 17.82 24.25
C ALA A 131 -11.60 17.36 24.72
N ASP A 132 -10.56 17.74 24.00
CA ASP A 132 -9.16 17.40 24.28
C ASP A 132 -8.67 17.83 25.67
N ASP A 133 -9.24 18.90 26.22
CA ASP A 133 -8.97 19.42 27.56
C ASP A 133 -10.02 19.04 28.60
N GLY A 134 -11.00 18.21 28.24
CA GLY A 134 -12.14 17.83 29.09
C GLY A 134 -13.09 18.99 29.43
N LYS A 135 -12.92 20.17 28.82
CA LYS A 135 -13.79 21.33 29.08
C LYS A 135 -15.01 21.31 28.18
N ASN A 136 -15.95 22.20 28.47
CA ASN A 136 -17.19 22.35 27.70
C ASN A 136 -16.87 22.66 26.22
N PRO A 137 -17.33 21.85 25.26
CA PRO A 137 -17.06 22.07 23.84
C PRO A 137 -17.77 23.30 23.26
N ALA A 138 -18.71 23.93 23.98
CA ALA A 138 -19.45 25.11 23.52
C ALA A 138 -18.56 26.33 23.24
N VAL A 139 -17.36 26.40 23.84
CA VAL A 139 -16.38 27.47 23.58
C VAL A 139 -15.39 27.11 22.45
N ARG A 140 -15.53 25.93 21.84
CA ARG A 140 -14.63 25.43 20.79
C ARG A 140 -15.31 25.48 19.42
N LYS A 141 -14.52 25.49 18.35
CA LYS A 141 -15.06 25.38 16.99
C LYS A 141 -15.21 23.91 16.62
N VAL A 142 -16.43 23.40 16.72
CA VAL A 142 -16.78 22.05 16.26
C VAL A 142 -17.30 22.12 14.82
N VAL A 143 -16.66 21.39 13.92
CA VAL A 143 -17.06 21.27 12.51
C VAL A 143 -17.14 19.80 12.15
N TYR A 144 -18.12 19.44 11.33
CA TYR A 144 -18.30 18.09 10.81
C TYR A 144 -18.40 18.12 9.29
N LYS A 145 -18.01 17.02 8.64
CA LYS A 145 -18.10 16.87 7.19
C LYS A 145 -19.57 16.76 6.77
N LYS A 146 -20.02 17.66 5.90
CA LYS A 146 -21.41 17.68 5.36
C LYS A 146 -21.50 17.22 3.90
N ARG A 147 -20.38 17.25 3.17
CA ARG A 147 -20.31 16.83 1.76
C ARG A 147 -18.97 16.16 1.47
N ASP A 148 -18.97 15.24 0.51
CA ASP A 148 -17.75 14.58 0.08
C ASP A 148 -16.91 15.48 -0.82
N TYR A 149 -17.53 16.03 -1.87
CA TYR A 149 -16.85 16.79 -2.91
C TYR A 149 -17.23 18.27 -2.89
N ALA A 150 -16.23 19.15 -2.99
CA ALA A 150 -16.41 20.58 -3.21
C ALA A 150 -16.45 20.90 -4.71
N LEU A 151 -15.73 20.11 -5.51
CA LEU A 151 -15.80 20.10 -6.96
C LEU A 151 -16.25 18.70 -7.38
N ASP A 152 -17.39 18.62 -8.03
CA ASP A 152 -17.98 17.38 -8.53
C ASP A 152 -18.39 17.64 -9.99
N ILE A 153 -17.50 17.26 -10.90
CA ILE A 153 -17.54 17.69 -12.30
C ILE A 153 -17.63 16.45 -13.17
N SER A 154 -18.59 16.44 -14.09
CA SER A 154 -18.81 15.31 -15.01
C SER A 154 -18.93 15.78 -16.45
N GLY A 155 -18.34 15.04 -17.39
CA GLY A 155 -18.46 15.29 -18.83
C GLY A 155 -17.91 16.65 -19.28
N CYS A 156 -16.94 17.21 -18.54
CA CYS A 156 -16.33 18.50 -18.84
C CYS A 156 -14.86 18.33 -19.20
N HIS A 157 -14.34 19.21 -20.05
CA HIS A 157 -12.98 19.12 -20.56
C HIS A 157 -12.27 20.47 -20.44
N TYR A 158 -10.93 20.47 -20.38
CA TYR A 158 -10.11 21.68 -20.33
C TYR A 158 -10.37 22.56 -19.08
N ILE A 159 -10.74 21.94 -17.95
CA ILE A 159 -10.91 22.63 -16.68
C ILE A 159 -9.59 22.63 -15.92
N GLU A 160 -9.16 23.81 -15.47
CA GLU A 160 -7.99 23.96 -14.60
C GLU A 160 -8.39 24.48 -13.23
N VAL A 161 -7.91 23.83 -12.18
CA VAL A 161 -8.09 24.23 -10.77
C VAL A 161 -6.71 24.39 -10.16
N ARG A 162 -6.42 25.60 -9.66
CA ARG A 162 -5.09 25.97 -9.17
C ARG A 162 -5.17 26.64 -7.80
N GLY A 163 -4.23 26.33 -6.90
CA GLY A 163 -4.04 27.10 -5.66
C GLY A 163 -5.14 26.93 -4.61
N LEU A 164 -5.95 25.87 -4.66
CA LEU A 164 -7.08 25.69 -3.74
C LEU A 164 -6.74 24.78 -2.54
N HIS A 165 -7.23 25.18 -1.37
CA HIS A 165 -7.16 24.39 -0.15
C HIS A 165 -8.53 23.77 0.16
N PHE A 166 -8.60 22.45 0.09
CA PHE A 166 -9.77 21.66 0.46
C PHE A 166 -9.62 21.18 1.89
N PHE A 167 -10.61 21.49 2.73
CA PHE A 167 -10.68 21.03 4.11
C PHE A 167 -11.93 20.18 4.30
N ALA A 168 -11.76 18.95 4.79
CA ALA A 168 -12.86 18.00 4.99
C ALA A 168 -13.65 17.68 3.71
N THR A 169 -13.04 17.81 2.52
CA THR A 169 -13.68 17.61 1.21
C THR A 169 -12.64 17.36 0.13
N ALA A 170 -13.07 16.87 -1.04
CA ALA A 170 -12.20 16.52 -2.16
C ALA A 170 -12.74 17.08 -3.50
N PHE A 171 -12.05 16.75 -4.60
CA PHE A 171 -12.55 16.91 -5.95
C PHE A 171 -12.90 15.54 -6.57
N ARG A 172 -13.90 15.53 -7.45
CA ARG A 172 -14.20 14.40 -8.34
C ARG A 172 -14.39 14.92 -9.75
N PHE A 173 -13.64 14.34 -10.67
CA PHE A 173 -13.80 14.53 -12.11
C PHE A 173 -14.17 13.18 -12.72
N ASP A 174 -15.32 13.12 -13.37
CA ASP A 174 -15.85 11.90 -13.99
C ASP A 174 -16.08 12.11 -15.49
N ASP A 175 -15.59 11.20 -16.33
CA ASP A 175 -15.59 11.36 -17.79
C ASP A 175 -15.07 12.73 -18.27
N CYS A 176 -13.96 13.18 -17.69
CA CYS A 176 -13.35 14.48 -17.95
C CYS A 176 -12.00 14.33 -18.63
N ASN A 177 -11.66 15.24 -19.55
CA ASN A 177 -10.44 15.13 -20.37
C ASN A 177 -9.68 16.45 -20.43
N HIS A 178 -8.35 16.39 -20.53
CA HIS A 178 -7.48 17.57 -20.60
C HIS A 178 -7.64 18.55 -19.43
N CYS A 179 -8.00 18.05 -18.25
CA CYS A 179 -8.19 18.86 -17.06
C CYS A 179 -6.95 18.81 -16.14
N VAL A 180 -6.80 19.84 -15.30
CA VAL A 180 -5.64 20.02 -14.42
C VAL A 180 -6.07 20.35 -12.99
N ILE A 181 -5.52 19.60 -12.02
CA ILE A 181 -5.44 20.00 -10.61
C ILE A 181 -3.98 20.32 -10.31
N GLU A 182 -3.71 21.53 -9.83
CA GLU A 182 -2.33 21.98 -9.59
C GLU A 182 -2.21 22.90 -8.36
N ASP A 183 -1.09 22.83 -7.66
CA ASP A 183 -0.81 23.67 -6.48
C ASP A 183 -1.93 23.62 -5.43
N CYS A 184 -2.55 22.45 -5.23
CA CYS A 184 -3.69 22.28 -4.32
C CYS A 184 -3.29 21.52 -3.06
N ARG A 185 -4.07 21.70 -1.99
CA ARG A 185 -3.90 20.95 -0.73
C ARG A 185 -5.23 20.39 -0.25
N LEU A 186 -5.28 19.10 0.02
CA LEU A 186 -6.45 18.40 0.53
C LEU A 186 -6.12 17.85 1.92
N VAL A 187 -6.82 18.32 2.96
CA VAL A 187 -6.68 17.83 4.33
C VAL A 187 -8.00 17.23 4.80
N PHE A 188 -7.96 15.99 5.29
CA PHE A 188 -9.15 15.19 5.60
C PHE A 188 -10.12 15.04 4.41
N PRO A 189 -9.64 14.74 3.19
CA PRO A 189 -10.49 14.73 2.00
C PRO A 189 -11.66 13.75 2.10
N SER A 190 -11.42 12.62 2.77
CA SER A 190 -12.38 11.54 2.94
C SER A 190 -12.48 11.08 4.39
N TYR A 191 -13.69 10.67 4.77
CA TYR A 191 -13.99 9.99 6.01
C TYR A 191 -15.11 8.98 5.79
N SER A 192 -14.99 7.80 6.39
CA SER A 192 -16.04 6.78 6.49
C SER A 192 -16.03 6.23 7.92
N ARG A 193 -17.16 5.67 8.38
CA ARG A 193 -17.24 4.91 9.65
C ARG A 193 -17.03 3.41 9.44
N LYS A 194 -16.82 2.98 8.19
CA LYS A 194 -16.58 1.58 7.80
C LYS A 194 -15.62 1.49 6.60
N PRO A 195 -14.83 0.41 6.48
CA PRO A 195 -14.07 0.12 5.27
C PRO A 195 -14.98 -0.12 4.06
N ILE A 196 -14.45 0.03 2.85
CA ILE A 196 -15.14 -0.36 1.61
C ILE A 196 -15.42 -1.88 1.58
N GLU A 197 -16.69 -2.25 1.41
CA GLU A 197 -17.20 -3.63 1.32
C GLU A 197 -18.33 -3.78 0.29
N GLY A 198 -18.80 -5.00 0.03
CA GLY A 198 -19.92 -5.25 -0.88
C GLY A 198 -19.58 -5.15 -2.37
N ILE A 199 -18.30 -5.13 -2.74
CA ILE A 199 -17.86 -4.98 -4.13
C ILE A 199 -18.15 -6.25 -4.92
N GLN A 200 -19.08 -6.22 -5.88
CA GLN A 200 -19.37 -7.35 -6.76
C GLN A 200 -18.87 -7.10 -8.18
N THR A 201 -18.82 -5.83 -8.59
CA THR A 201 -18.39 -5.38 -9.91
C THR A 201 -17.33 -4.28 -9.81
N PRO A 202 -16.55 -4.02 -10.88
CA PRO A 202 -15.69 -2.85 -10.95
C PRO A 202 -16.45 -1.52 -10.75
N SER A 203 -17.70 -1.44 -11.21
CA SER A 203 -18.53 -0.23 -11.03
C SER A 203 -18.91 0.00 -9.56
N ASP A 204 -19.16 -1.06 -8.79
CA ASP A 204 -19.43 -0.92 -7.35
C ASP A 204 -18.21 -0.35 -6.63
N PHE A 205 -17.02 -0.79 -7.02
CA PHE A 205 -15.78 -0.28 -6.45
C PHE A 205 -15.62 1.22 -6.70
N GLU A 206 -15.84 1.67 -7.94
CA GLU A 206 -15.76 3.09 -8.30
C GLU A 206 -16.77 3.95 -7.53
N LYS A 207 -18.00 3.46 -7.34
CA LYS A 207 -19.03 4.18 -6.58
C LYS A 207 -18.70 4.29 -5.08
N GLU A 208 -18.02 3.28 -4.52
CA GLU A 208 -17.64 3.27 -3.11
C GLU A 208 -16.31 4.01 -2.83
N GLN A 209 -15.51 4.32 -3.85
CA GLN A 209 -14.32 5.17 -3.69
C GLN A 209 -14.75 6.60 -3.32
N ARG A 210 -14.70 6.92 -2.03
CA ARG A 210 -14.92 8.26 -1.49
C ARG A 210 -13.59 9.00 -1.37
N CYS A 211 -12.91 9.29 -2.48
CA CYS A 211 -11.61 9.96 -2.47
C CYS A 211 -11.47 10.99 -3.58
N ALA A 212 -10.39 11.78 -3.55
CA ALA A 212 -10.06 12.63 -4.68
C ALA A 212 -9.90 11.75 -5.93
N SER A 213 -10.53 12.13 -7.03
CA SER A 213 -10.64 11.23 -8.18
C SER A 213 -10.62 11.94 -9.53
N PHE A 214 -9.98 11.28 -10.49
CA PHE A 214 -9.91 11.68 -11.89
C PHE A 214 -10.20 10.49 -12.79
N VAL A 215 -11.34 10.51 -13.48
CA VAL A 215 -11.73 9.51 -14.47
C VAL A 215 -11.83 10.16 -15.84
N GLY A 216 -11.06 9.66 -16.80
CA GLY A 216 -11.02 10.13 -18.18
C GLY A 216 -9.60 10.10 -18.76
N GLU A 217 -9.32 10.95 -19.73
CA GLU A 217 -8.09 10.90 -20.53
C GLU A 217 -7.29 12.21 -20.51
N ASP A 218 -5.96 12.10 -20.55
CA ASP A 218 -5.03 13.24 -20.65
C ASP A 218 -5.17 14.29 -19.54
N ASN A 219 -5.53 13.86 -18.32
CA ASN A 219 -5.66 14.74 -17.17
C ASN A 219 -4.41 14.74 -16.30
N THR A 220 -4.18 15.84 -15.58
CA THR A 220 -3.01 15.99 -14.73
C THR A 220 -3.39 16.39 -13.31
N VAL A 221 -2.89 15.63 -12.33
CA VAL A 221 -2.80 16.08 -10.93
C VAL A 221 -1.33 16.32 -10.64
N ARG A 222 -0.96 17.56 -10.37
CA ARG A 222 0.44 17.89 -10.08
C ARG A 222 0.62 18.86 -8.93
N ARG A 223 1.80 18.86 -8.31
CA ARG A 223 2.14 19.78 -7.21
C ARG A 223 1.04 19.88 -6.15
N THR A 224 0.49 18.72 -5.76
CA THR A 224 -0.69 18.64 -4.88
C THR A 224 -0.39 17.77 -3.67
N VAL A 225 -0.80 18.23 -2.48
CA VAL A 225 -0.69 17.48 -1.22
C VAL A 225 -2.06 16.91 -0.84
N ILE A 226 -2.12 15.62 -0.53
CA ILE A 226 -3.33 14.94 -0.04
C ILE A 226 -2.98 14.22 1.26
N ALA A 227 -3.59 14.67 2.36
CA ALA A 227 -3.25 14.22 3.70
C ALA A 227 -4.48 13.75 4.49
N TYR A 228 -4.29 12.74 5.34
CA TYR A 228 -5.28 12.31 6.33
C TYR A 228 -6.60 11.83 5.71
N ALA A 229 -6.54 11.01 4.67
CA ALA A 229 -7.71 10.40 4.02
C ALA A 229 -8.07 9.07 4.69
N SER A 230 -9.31 8.88 5.14
CA SER A 230 -9.67 7.59 5.78
C SER A 230 -9.58 6.40 4.83
N GLY A 231 -9.92 6.63 3.56
CA GLY A 231 -9.79 5.65 2.48
C GLY A 231 -8.59 5.94 1.60
N SER A 232 -8.73 5.72 0.29
CA SER A 232 -7.68 6.06 -0.67
C SER A 232 -7.36 7.56 -0.69
N GLY A 233 -6.11 7.91 -1.01
CA GLY A 233 -5.73 9.31 -1.20
C GLY A 233 -6.21 9.85 -2.54
N LEU A 234 -5.82 9.19 -3.63
CA LEU A 234 -6.16 9.57 -5.00
C LEU A 234 -6.51 8.34 -5.86
N TYR A 235 -7.57 8.46 -6.63
CA TYR A 235 -7.98 7.47 -7.64
C TYR A 235 -7.87 8.05 -9.05
N ILE A 236 -7.07 7.43 -9.90
CA ILE A 236 -6.90 7.80 -11.31
C ILE A 236 -7.38 6.66 -12.19
N LYS A 237 -8.29 6.93 -13.12
CA LYS A 237 -8.76 5.96 -14.10
C LYS A 237 -8.80 6.55 -15.51
N GLY A 238 -8.42 5.73 -16.49
CA GLY A 238 -8.49 6.06 -17.92
C GLY A 238 -7.09 6.13 -18.56
N LYS A 239 -6.95 6.84 -19.68
CA LYS A 239 -5.72 6.81 -20.48
C LYS A 239 -4.87 8.06 -20.29
N SER A 240 -3.55 7.89 -20.41
CA SER A 240 -2.60 9.01 -20.54
C SER A 240 -2.68 10.07 -19.43
N ASN A 241 -3.23 9.74 -18.26
CA ASN A 241 -3.28 10.66 -17.14
C ASN A 241 -1.88 10.79 -16.50
N MET A 242 -1.65 11.89 -15.79
CA MET A 242 -0.40 12.21 -15.12
C MET A 242 -0.63 12.49 -13.64
N VAL A 243 0.15 11.85 -12.78
CA VAL A 243 0.35 12.25 -11.39
C VAL A 243 1.80 12.66 -11.23
N GLU A 244 2.06 13.95 -11.02
CA GLU A 244 3.42 14.50 -11.02
C GLU A 244 3.70 15.39 -9.80
N ASN A 245 4.81 15.15 -9.11
CA ASN A 245 5.25 16.02 -8.03
C ASN A 245 4.20 16.22 -6.93
N CYS A 246 3.53 15.14 -6.54
CA CYS A 246 2.53 15.15 -5.47
C CYS A 246 3.07 14.55 -4.17
N ILE A 247 2.46 14.91 -3.05
CA ILE A 247 2.64 14.25 -1.77
C ILE A 247 1.31 13.62 -1.33
N ILE A 248 1.28 12.32 -1.05
CA ILE A 248 0.10 11.66 -0.47
C ILE A 248 0.52 10.91 0.79
N HIS A 249 -0.09 11.23 1.94
CA HIS A 249 0.27 10.60 3.20
C HIS A 249 -0.81 10.52 4.27
N ASP A 250 -0.57 9.63 5.23
CA ASP A 250 -1.44 9.32 6.36
C ASP A 250 -2.85 8.89 5.91
N VAL A 251 -2.89 7.89 5.03
CA VAL A 251 -4.10 7.42 4.33
C VAL A 251 -4.42 5.94 4.57
N SER A 252 -5.60 5.48 4.14
CA SER A 252 -6.03 4.08 4.28
C SER A 252 -6.08 3.61 5.74
N TRP A 253 -6.87 4.29 6.57
CA TRP A 253 -6.95 4.08 8.03
C TRP A 253 -7.51 2.72 8.44
N TYR A 254 -8.16 2.02 7.50
CA TYR A 254 -8.68 0.67 7.73
C TYR A 254 -7.67 -0.44 7.40
N GLY A 255 -6.54 -0.13 6.76
CA GLY A 255 -5.56 -1.13 6.36
C GLY A 255 -6.09 -2.16 5.36
N THR A 256 -7.00 -1.78 4.46
CA THR A 256 -7.60 -2.70 3.47
C THR A 256 -7.01 -2.48 2.08
N LEU A 257 -6.69 -3.54 1.32
CA LEU A 257 -6.15 -3.43 -0.05
C LEU A 257 -7.11 -2.72 -1.04
N ARG A 258 -8.38 -2.54 -0.66
CA ARG A 258 -9.36 -1.74 -1.42
C ARG A 258 -9.09 -0.24 -1.35
N GLU A 259 -8.28 0.19 -0.40
CA GLU A 259 -7.92 1.57 -0.12
C GLU A 259 -6.40 1.66 -0.08
N CYS A 260 -5.79 2.44 -0.98
CA CYS A 260 -4.34 2.65 -1.02
C CYS A 260 -4.05 4.13 -1.21
N ALA A 261 -2.81 4.57 -1.01
CA ALA A 261 -2.51 6.00 -1.17
C ALA A 261 -2.83 6.49 -2.59
N LEU A 262 -2.45 5.70 -3.60
CA LEU A 262 -2.72 5.97 -5.00
C LEU A 262 -3.13 4.68 -5.73
N LEU A 263 -4.35 4.69 -6.29
CA LEU A 263 -4.81 3.66 -7.21
C LEU A 263 -4.87 4.23 -8.63
N VAL A 264 -4.15 3.59 -9.55
CA VAL A 264 -4.12 3.95 -10.97
C VAL A 264 -4.68 2.81 -11.80
N VAL A 265 -5.68 3.09 -12.64
CA VAL A 265 -6.34 2.10 -13.48
C VAL A 265 -6.35 2.56 -14.94
N GLY A 266 -5.57 1.92 -15.81
CA GLY A 266 -5.61 2.20 -17.25
C GLY A 266 -6.78 1.52 -17.97
N GLN A 267 -6.84 1.70 -19.29
CA GLN A 267 -7.78 0.97 -20.15
C GLN A 267 -7.10 -0.19 -20.88
N GLY A 268 -7.78 -1.34 -20.90
CA GLY A 268 -7.38 -2.55 -21.65
C GLY A 268 -6.13 -3.28 -21.10
N PRO A 269 -5.68 -4.35 -21.76
CA PRO A 269 -4.26 -4.66 -21.88
C PRO A 269 -3.61 -3.80 -22.99
N GLY A 270 -2.36 -3.37 -22.81
CA GLY A 270 -1.59 -2.66 -23.85
C GLY A 270 -1.37 -1.16 -23.59
N PRO A 271 -0.93 -0.39 -24.60
CA PRO A 271 -0.54 1.01 -24.44
C PRO A 271 -1.73 1.90 -24.01
N GLY A 272 -1.43 3.05 -23.41
CA GLY A 272 -2.45 3.96 -22.87
C GLY A 272 -2.62 3.88 -21.36
N GLY A 273 -1.60 3.42 -20.62
CA GLY A 273 -1.54 3.62 -19.18
C GLY A 273 -1.12 5.04 -18.81
N SER A 274 -1.38 5.41 -17.55
CA SER A 274 -0.97 6.68 -16.95
C SER A 274 0.51 6.71 -16.55
N VAL A 275 1.03 7.92 -16.32
CA VAL A 275 2.36 8.17 -15.76
C VAL A 275 2.23 8.66 -14.33
N VAL A 276 3.01 8.07 -13.42
CA VAL A 276 3.18 8.56 -12.04
C VAL A 276 4.64 8.87 -11.84
N ARG A 277 4.96 10.14 -11.58
CA ARG A 277 6.36 10.57 -11.51
C ARG A 277 6.67 11.61 -10.45
N GLN A 278 7.94 11.61 -10.03
CA GLN A 278 8.52 12.63 -9.16
C GLN A 278 7.69 12.90 -7.90
N SER A 279 6.98 11.90 -7.37
CA SER A 279 6.04 12.07 -6.26
C SER A 279 6.51 11.34 -5.01
N THR A 280 6.09 11.81 -3.83
CA THR A 280 6.37 11.17 -2.55
C THR A 280 5.09 10.60 -1.96
N PHE A 281 5.08 9.31 -1.63
CA PHE A 281 3.92 8.64 -1.07
C PHE A 281 4.32 7.87 0.19
N TYR A 282 3.71 8.17 1.33
CA TYR A 282 4.09 7.54 2.60
C TYR A 282 2.99 7.43 3.63
N ASN A 283 3.23 6.67 4.70
CA ASN A 283 2.29 6.44 5.80
C ASN A 283 0.92 5.96 5.30
N ALA A 284 0.86 4.72 4.80
CA ALA A 284 -0.39 4.07 4.40
C ALA A 284 -0.68 2.83 5.24
N GLY A 285 -1.95 2.65 5.66
CA GLY A 285 -2.35 1.46 6.39
C GLY A 285 -2.25 0.17 5.58
N ASN A 286 -2.30 0.23 4.25
CA ASN A 286 -2.11 -0.90 3.33
C ASN A 286 -1.06 -0.54 2.25
N ALA A 287 -1.21 -1.05 1.02
CA ALA A 287 -0.36 -0.71 -0.12
C ALA A 287 -0.32 0.81 -0.35
N ILE A 288 0.79 1.31 -0.87
CA ILE A 288 0.93 2.74 -1.18
C ILE A 288 0.45 3.00 -2.61
N LEU A 289 1.04 2.33 -3.60
CA LEU A 289 0.71 2.53 -5.01
C LEU A 289 0.33 1.20 -5.65
N VAL A 290 -0.92 1.13 -6.13
CA VAL A 290 -1.42 0.02 -6.92
C VAL A 290 -1.73 0.50 -8.34
N TYR A 291 -1.23 -0.22 -9.34
CA TYR A 291 -1.52 0.06 -10.76
C TYR A 291 -2.11 -1.17 -11.46
N LEU A 292 -3.19 -0.99 -12.21
CA LEU A 292 -3.97 -2.06 -12.84
C LEU A 292 -4.39 -1.66 -14.25
N ASN A 293 -4.42 -2.62 -15.18
CA ASN A 293 -4.79 -2.45 -16.60
C ASN A 293 -4.00 -1.37 -17.35
N GLY A 294 -3.54 -1.67 -18.55
CA GLY A 294 -2.74 -0.76 -19.37
C GLY A 294 -1.26 -0.74 -18.98
N SER A 295 -0.44 -0.23 -19.90
CA SER A 295 1.01 -0.10 -19.73
C SER A 295 1.34 1.24 -19.06
N HIS A 296 1.49 1.21 -17.73
CA HIS A 296 1.82 2.40 -16.93
C HIS A 296 3.31 2.70 -16.90
N THR A 297 3.68 3.95 -16.65
CA THR A 297 5.04 4.33 -16.27
C THR A 297 5.06 4.86 -14.84
N ILE A 298 5.77 4.18 -13.95
CA ILE A 298 5.95 4.57 -12.55
C ILE A 298 7.43 4.91 -12.36
N GLU A 299 7.76 6.21 -12.30
CA GLU A 299 9.17 6.64 -12.31
C GLU A 299 9.55 7.78 -11.36
N TYR A 300 10.77 7.77 -10.83
CA TYR A 300 11.27 8.85 -9.97
C TYR A 300 10.40 9.11 -8.71
N ASN A 301 9.70 8.10 -8.18
CA ASN A 301 8.88 8.25 -6.96
C ASN A 301 9.63 7.79 -5.71
N HIS A 302 9.35 8.43 -4.59
CA HIS A 302 9.80 8.02 -3.26
C HIS A 302 8.63 7.44 -2.48
N ILE A 303 8.62 6.12 -2.30
CA ILE A 303 7.49 5.35 -1.77
C ILE A 303 7.94 4.68 -0.47
N TYR A 304 7.36 5.04 0.67
CA TYR A 304 7.84 4.47 1.93
C TYR A 304 6.85 4.42 3.08
N SER A 305 7.13 3.62 4.12
CA SER A 305 6.29 3.53 5.32
C SER A 305 4.84 3.13 5.00
N GLY A 306 4.63 1.88 4.61
CA GLY A 306 3.30 1.37 4.25
C GLY A 306 3.06 -0.07 4.70
N GLY A 307 1.81 -0.52 4.61
CA GLY A 307 1.39 -1.77 5.22
C GLY A 307 1.23 -1.71 6.73
N LEU A 308 1.05 -0.51 7.28
CA LEU A 308 1.11 -0.25 8.72
C LEU A 308 -0.03 -0.92 9.52
N LEU A 309 -1.13 -1.29 8.85
CA LEU A 309 -2.34 -1.85 9.46
C LEU A 309 -2.80 -3.16 8.77
N CYS A 310 -1.89 -3.90 8.14
CA CYS A 310 -2.25 -5.13 7.41
C CYS A 310 -1.10 -6.15 7.38
N LYS A 311 -1.34 -7.29 6.74
CA LYS A 311 -0.31 -8.29 6.40
C LYS A 311 -0.39 -8.64 4.90
N ASP A 312 0.69 -9.22 4.36
CA ASP A 312 0.81 -9.69 2.96
C ASP A 312 0.58 -8.59 1.90
N VAL A 313 1.43 -7.56 1.94
CA VAL A 313 1.27 -6.36 1.11
C VAL A 313 2.57 -5.91 0.47
N ALA A 314 2.47 -5.33 -0.73
CA ALA A 314 3.58 -4.62 -1.36
C ALA A 314 3.32 -3.12 -1.37
N LEU A 315 4.35 -2.31 -1.15
CA LEU A 315 4.22 -0.86 -1.26
C LEU A 315 3.88 -0.44 -2.69
N LEU A 316 4.54 -1.06 -3.67
CA LEU A 316 4.30 -0.85 -5.08
C LEU A 316 3.88 -2.18 -5.73
N GLY A 317 2.61 -2.26 -6.13
CA GLY A 317 1.99 -3.53 -6.52
C GLY A 317 1.17 -3.47 -7.80
N THR A 318 1.10 -4.61 -8.49
CA THR A 318 0.14 -4.86 -9.57
C THR A 318 -0.28 -6.32 -9.59
N TRP A 319 -1.30 -6.65 -10.37
CA TRP A 319 -1.72 -8.01 -10.68
C TRP A 319 -2.42 -8.06 -12.05
N ASN A 320 -2.69 -9.28 -12.53
CA ASN A 320 -3.38 -9.58 -13.80
C ASN A 320 -2.52 -9.29 -15.06
N PRO A 321 -2.68 -10.07 -16.15
CA PRO A 321 -2.03 -9.82 -17.45
C PRO A 321 -2.15 -8.42 -18.03
N SER A 322 -3.23 -7.71 -17.68
CA SER A 322 -3.60 -6.48 -18.36
C SER A 322 -2.64 -5.32 -18.08
N THR A 323 -1.74 -5.47 -17.11
CA THR A 323 -0.65 -4.52 -16.85
C THR A 323 0.63 -4.79 -17.64
N ALA A 324 0.60 -5.75 -18.58
CA ALA A 324 1.72 -6.01 -19.47
C ALA A 324 2.18 -4.73 -20.19
N GLY A 325 3.50 -4.58 -20.31
CA GLY A 325 4.13 -3.39 -20.87
C GLY A 325 4.38 -2.27 -19.86
N SER A 326 3.89 -2.38 -18.62
CA SER A 326 4.18 -1.39 -17.58
C SER A 326 5.68 -1.34 -17.24
N VAL A 327 6.17 -0.13 -16.97
CA VAL A 327 7.56 0.17 -16.63
C VAL A 327 7.63 0.79 -15.24
N VAL A 328 8.40 0.17 -14.35
CA VAL A 328 8.68 0.65 -13.00
C VAL A 328 10.17 0.95 -12.89
N ARG A 329 10.55 2.23 -12.81
CA ARG A 329 11.97 2.62 -12.87
C ARG A 329 12.38 3.83 -12.05
N TYR A 330 13.64 3.88 -11.63
CA TYR A 330 14.20 5.04 -10.91
C TYR A 330 13.41 5.42 -9.65
N ASN A 331 12.75 4.46 -8.99
CA ASN A 331 12.03 4.71 -7.74
C ASN A 331 12.87 4.31 -6.53
N TRP A 332 12.62 4.97 -5.40
CA TRP A 332 13.04 4.51 -4.07
C TRP A 332 11.83 3.91 -3.35
N VAL A 333 11.94 2.65 -2.93
CA VAL A 333 10.84 1.91 -2.27
C VAL A 333 11.34 1.27 -0.99
N HIS A 334 10.84 1.68 0.18
CA HIS A 334 11.36 1.17 1.47
C HIS A 334 10.40 1.25 2.65
N GLY A 335 10.69 0.58 3.76
CA GLY A 335 9.90 0.67 4.99
C GLY A 335 8.56 -0.09 4.93
N CYS A 336 8.54 -1.28 4.31
CA CYS A 336 7.38 -2.17 4.35
C CYS A 336 7.59 -3.26 5.40
N GLN A 337 7.26 -2.98 6.65
CA GLN A 337 7.42 -3.94 7.75
C GLN A 337 6.05 -4.34 8.29
N THR A 338 5.49 -5.44 7.77
CA THR A 338 4.27 -6.03 8.33
C THR A 338 4.60 -7.28 9.13
N GLU A 339 3.82 -7.57 10.17
CA GLU A 339 3.95 -8.83 10.91
C GLU A 339 3.73 -10.06 10.00
N GLY A 340 4.34 -11.18 10.35
CA GLY A 340 4.09 -12.48 9.74
C GLY A 340 2.77 -13.11 10.19
N HIS A 341 2.34 -14.17 9.50
CA HIS A 341 1.25 -15.02 9.98
C HIS A 341 1.76 -16.08 10.96
N ILE A 342 1.00 -16.39 12.01
CA ILE A 342 1.32 -17.53 12.88
C ILE A 342 1.43 -18.83 12.05
N GLY A 343 2.46 -19.63 12.37
CA GLY A 343 2.74 -20.89 11.66
C GLY A 343 3.35 -20.72 10.26
N ARG A 344 3.66 -19.48 9.83
CA ARG A 344 4.46 -19.21 8.63
C ARG A 344 5.81 -18.63 9.02
N THR A 345 6.85 -18.95 8.24
CA THR A 345 8.18 -18.37 8.42
C THR A 345 8.30 -17.01 7.69
N GLY A 346 8.75 -15.97 8.39
CA GLY A 346 9.00 -14.62 7.87
C GLY A 346 7.88 -13.59 8.10
N SER A 347 8.24 -12.30 8.10
CA SER A 347 7.34 -11.13 8.29
C SER A 347 6.89 -10.53 6.95
N GLY A 348 5.60 -10.29 6.74
CA GLY A 348 4.91 -10.27 5.43
C GLY A 348 4.94 -9.01 4.54
N GLY A 349 5.97 -8.15 4.65
CA GLY A 349 6.06 -6.89 3.88
C GLY A 349 6.93 -6.99 2.61
N PHE A 350 6.54 -6.28 1.55
CA PHE A 350 7.19 -6.36 0.23
C PHE A 350 7.47 -4.97 -0.35
N GLY A 351 8.58 -4.82 -1.06
CA GLY A 351 8.88 -3.60 -1.83
C GLY A 351 8.03 -3.49 -3.10
N ILE A 352 8.46 -4.18 -4.16
CA ILE A 352 7.82 -4.17 -5.49
C ILE A 352 7.30 -5.57 -5.82
N ARG A 353 6.02 -5.68 -6.18
CA ARG A 353 5.38 -6.97 -6.49
C ARG A 353 4.53 -6.92 -7.75
N GLY A 354 4.84 -7.78 -8.72
CA GLY A 354 3.87 -8.23 -9.70
C GLY A 354 3.20 -9.48 -9.15
N ASP A 355 1.96 -9.38 -8.68
CA ASP A 355 1.25 -10.47 -8.01
C ASP A 355 0.60 -11.44 -9.04
N LEU A 356 -0.33 -12.28 -8.60
CA LEU A 356 -0.95 -13.35 -9.41
C LEU A 356 -1.26 -12.93 -10.85
N TYR A 357 -0.86 -13.78 -11.80
CA TYR A 357 -1.10 -13.66 -13.25
C TYR A 357 -0.43 -12.50 -13.98
N THR A 358 0.28 -11.63 -13.28
CA THR A 358 1.07 -10.53 -13.89
C THR A 358 2.03 -11.06 -14.93
N ARG A 359 2.22 -10.36 -16.05
CA ARG A 359 3.21 -10.74 -17.06
C ARG A 359 3.69 -9.51 -17.82
N GLY A 360 4.87 -9.59 -18.42
CA GLY A 360 5.36 -8.53 -19.29
C GLY A 360 5.75 -7.24 -18.57
N LEU A 361 6.11 -7.30 -17.28
CA LEU A 361 6.59 -6.11 -16.56
C LEU A 361 8.03 -5.78 -16.91
N THR A 362 8.36 -4.49 -16.83
CA THR A 362 9.75 -4.02 -16.89
C THR A 362 10.06 -3.28 -15.61
N VAL A 363 10.96 -3.82 -14.78
CA VAL A 363 11.33 -3.25 -13.49
C VAL A 363 12.82 -2.99 -13.49
N HIS A 364 13.24 -1.72 -13.58
CA HIS A 364 14.67 -1.42 -13.69
C HIS A 364 15.14 -0.17 -12.97
N HIS A 365 16.39 -0.16 -12.51
CA HIS A 365 16.99 1.00 -11.86
C HIS A 365 16.22 1.51 -10.62
N ASN A 366 15.55 0.61 -9.90
CA ASN A 366 14.94 0.95 -8.61
C ASN A 366 15.92 0.65 -7.47
N VAL A 367 15.82 1.41 -6.38
CA VAL A 367 16.45 1.07 -5.10
C VAL A 367 15.36 0.61 -4.14
N VAL A 368 15.51 -0.61 -3.62
CA VAL A 368 14.54 -1.22 -2.70
C VAL A 368 15.25 -1.70 -1.45
N TRP A 369 14.83 -1.23 -0.29
CA TRP A 369 15.44 -1.60 0.99
C TRP A 369 14.45 -1.56 2.16
N ASP A 370 14.86 -2.06 3.33
CA ASP A 370 14.06 -2.00 4.56
C ASP A 370 12.62 -2.54 4.42
N CYS A 371 12.47 -3.68 3.74
CA CYS A 371 11.19 -4.40 3.66
C CYS A 371 11.28 -5.74 4.40
N GLY A 372 10.19 -6.13 5.06
CA GLY A 372 10.17 -7.22 6.03
C GLY A 372 10.35 -8.63 5.45
N TRP A 373 9.87 -8.90 4.22
CA TRP A 373 10.01 -10.22 3.60
C TRP A 373 10.77 -10.23 2.30
N ARG A 374 10.36 -9.40 1.33
CA ARG A 374 10.82 -9.47 -0.06
C ARG A 374 11.09 -8.08 -0.62
N GLY A 375 12.19 -7.92 -1.34
CA GLY A 375 12.50 -6.68 -2.05
C GLY A 375 11.65 -6.58 -3.32
N ILE A 376 12.02 -7.34 -4.35
CA ILE A 376 11.30 -7.42 -5.63
C ILE A 376 10.81 -8.86 -5.87
N MET A 377 9.53 -9.00 -6.18
CA MET A 377 8.90 -10.29 -6.48
C MET A 377 8.09 -10.23 -7.77
N PRO A 378 8.69 -10.55 -8.93
CA PRO A 378 7.98 -10.70 -10.18
C PRO A 378 7.36 -12.11 -10.28
N ARG A 379 6.05 -12.15 -10.47
CA ARG A 379 5.30 -13.38 -10.82
C ARG A 379 4.93 -13.42 -12.30
N GLY A 380 4.34 -14.55 -12.71
CA GLY A 380 3.99 -14.86 -14.09
C GLY A 380 5.20 -14.90 -15.01
N ASP A 381 5.17 -14.31 -16.22
CA ASP A 381 6.24 -14.50 -17.21
C ASP A 381 6.51 -13.27 -18.10
N HIS A 382 7.54 -13.35 -18.97
CA HIS A 382 8.01 -12.28 -19.86
C HIS A 382 8.41 -10.99 -19.14
N ASN A 383 8.83 -11.09 -17.88
CA ASN A 383 9.30 -9.96 -17.10
C ASN A 383 10.75 -9.60 -17.46
N ARG A 384 11.09 -8.31 -17.37
CA ARG A 384 12.43 -7.75 -17.58
C ARG A 384 12.86 -7.02 -16.31
N ILE A 385 13.79 -7.62 -15.55
CA ILE A 385 14.19 -7.14 -14.23
C ILE A 385 15.68 -6.77 -14.27
N PHE A 386 15.97 -5.48 -14.45
CA PHE A 386 17.32 -5.02 -14.79
C PHE A 386 17.87 -3.98 -13.83
N ASN A 387 19.16 -4.01 -13.50
CA ASN A 387 19.82 -2.85 -12.88
C ASN A 387 19.14 -2.39 -11.57
N ASN A 388 18.50 -3.26 -10.78
CA ASN A 388 17.94 -2.84 -9.49
C ASN A 388 18.99 -3.01 -8.38
N THR A 389 18.97 -2.13 -7.39
CA THR A 389 19.78 -2.25 -6.17
C THR A 389 18.85 -2.64 -5.02
N ILE A 390 19.01 -3.84 -4.48
CA ILE A 390 18.11 -4.42 -3.47
C ILE A 390 18.91 -4.92 -2.27
N PHE A 391 18.68 -4.36 -1.10
CA PHE A 391 19.44 -4.67 0.11
C PHE A 391 18.60 -4.47 1.37
N ASP A 392 19.13 -4.86 2.53
CA ASP A 392 18.47 -4.68 3.83
C ASP A 392 17.03 -5.24 3.89
N ILE A 393 16.77 -6.32 3.15
CA ILE A 393 15.48 -7.02 3.17
C ILE A 393 15.50 -8.07 4.27
N GLY A 394 14.45 -8.05 5.10
CA GLY A 394 14.33 -8.93 6.24
C GLY A 394 13.86 -8.21 7.50
N GLN A 395 13.43 -8.99 8.48
CA GLN A 395 12.96 -8.48 9.76
C GLN A 395 14.14 -8.13 10.65
N TRP A 396 14.05 -7.04 11.39
CA TRP A 396 14.97 -6.77 12.50
C TRP A 396 14.72 -7.75 13.66
N ASN A 397 15.74 -8.53 14.04
CA ASN A 397 15.68 -9.37 15.23
C ASN A 397 16.36 -8.62 16.38
N GLU A 398 15.53 -8.12 17.30
CA GLU A 398 16.00 -7.38 18.48
C GLU A 398 16.91 -8.21 19.39
N ALA A 399 16.59 -9.49 19.62
CA ALA A 399 17.39 -10.34 20.50
C ALA A 399 18.80 -10.60 19.95
N ALA A 400 18.90 -10.74 18.62
CA ALA A 400 20.17 -10.99 17.94
C ALA A 400 20.88 -9.71 17.47
N GLN A 401 20.26 -8.54 17.64
CA GLN A 401 20.74 -7.23 17.18
C GLN A 401 21.20 -7.27 15.70
N LYS A 402 20.46 -8.00 14.86
CA LYS A 402 20.75 -8.16 13.43
C LYS A 402 19.46 -8.41 12.66
N ARG A 403 19.46 -8.13 11.35
CA ARG A 403 18.34 -8.53 10.50
C ARG A 403 18.36 -10.03 10.22
N GLU A 404 17.21 -10.67 10.43
CA GLU A 404 16.88 -11.96 9.84
C GLU A 404 16.62 -11.77 8.36
N ARG A 405 17.51 -12.34 7.56
CA ARG A 405 17.56 -12.09 6.13
C ARG A 405 16.29 -12.54 5.40
N GLY A 406 15.63 -11.58 4.74
CA GLY A 406 14.57 -11.80 3.78
C GLY A 406 15.09 -12.14 2.39
N TRP A 407 14.25 -12.02 1.36
CA TRP A 407 14.60 -12.35 -0.02
C TRP A 407 14.65 -11.12 -0.89
N ASP A 408 15.84 -10.70 -1.28
CA ASP A 408 16.05 -9.47 -2.05
C ASP A 408 15.32 -9.55 -3.41
N LEU A 409 15.70 -10.53 -4.23
CA LEU A 409 15.03 -10.83 -5.51
C LEU A 409 14.40 -12.23 -5.47
N CYS A 410 13.07 -12.27 -5.40
CA CYS A 410 12.30 -13.50 -5.27
C CYS A 410 11.66 -13.93 -6.60
N ILE A 411 12.26 -14.90 -7.27
CA ILE A 411 11.84 -15.40 -8.58
C ILE A 411 10.89 -16.59 -8.40
N GLN A 412 9.65 -16.47 -8.90
CA GLN A 412 8.73 -17.62 -8.98
C GLN A 412 9.05 -18.50 -10.18
N THR A 413 9.23 -19.80 -9.98
CA THR A 413 9.48 -20.75 -11.08
C THR A 413 8.40 -21.83 -11.20
N ARG A 414 7.62 -22.09 -10.14
CA ARG A 414 6.54 -23.09 -10.16
C ARG A 414 5.37 -22.69 -11.07
N ALA A 415 4.57 -23.69 -11.44
CA ALA A 415 3.25 -23.48 -12.03
C ALA A 415 2.39 -22.52 -11.18
N GLU A 416 1.61 -21.68 -11.85
CA GLU A 416 0.59 -20.89 -11.19
C GLU A 416 -0.48 -21.83 -10.62
N LYS A 417 -0.95 -21.52 -9.41
CA LYS A 417 -2.05 -22.27 -8.81
C LYS A 417 -3.35 -21.83 -9.46
N GLU A 418 -4.20 -22.78 -9.81
CA GLU A 418 -5.61 -22.51 -10.06
C GLU A 418 -6.20 -21.83 -8.82
N THR A 419 -6.55 -20.55 -8.94
CA THR A 419 -7.26 -19.82 -7.89
C THR A 419 -8.73 -19.68 -8.31
N PRO A 420 -9.69 -19.90 -7.40
CA PRO A 420 -11.12 -19.72 -7.73
C PRO A 420 -11.45 -18.28 -8.18
N TRP A 421 -10.53 -17.34 -7.92
CA TRP A 421 -10.52 -15.94 -8.29
C TRP A 421 -9.18 -15.60 -8.95
N PRO A 422 -9.08 -14.94 -10.10
CA PRO A 422 -10.05 -14.74 -11.16
C PRO A 422 -9.94 -15.91 -12.16
N LYS A 423 -10.99 -16.73 -12.32
CA LYS A 423 -11.10 -17.71 -13.42
C LYS A 423 -11.10 -17.08 -14.84
N GLN A 424 -10.66 -15.84 -14.98
CA GLN A 424 -10.59 -15.07 -16.21
C GLN A 424 -9.30 -15.34 -17.00
N PHE A 425 -8.24 -15.85 -16.36
CA PHE A 425 -6.94 -16.04 -17.02
C PHE A 425 -6.42 -17.48 -16.84
N SER A 426 -5.92 -18.06 -17.93
CA SER A 426 -5.30 -19.38 -17.89
C SER A 426 -3.99 -19.33 -17.09
N PRO A 427 -3.79 -20.20 -16.09
CA PRO A 427 -2.56 -20.25 -15.33
C PRO A 427 -1.39 -20.77 -16.19
N LEU A 428 -0.21 -20.26 -15.89
CA LEU A 428 1.03 -20.72 -16.50
C LEU A 428 1.48 -22.07 -15.91
N LYS A 429 1.92 -22.98 -16.77
CA LYS A 429 2.54 -24.26 -16.37
C LYS A 429 3.90 -24.08 -15.67
N ALA A 430 4.56 -22.96 -15.91
CA ALA A 430 5.78 -22.53 -15.23
C ALA A 430 5.85 -20.99 -15.25
N GLN A 431 6.29 -20.39 -14.15
CA GLN A 431 6.49 -18.94 -14.07
C GLN A 431 7.93 -18.58 -14.44
N ASN A 432 8.09 -17.36 -14.94
CA ASN A 432 9.32 -16.69 -15.34
C ASN A 432 10.17 -17.47 -16.35
N ALA A 433 9.57 -18.44 -17.05
CA ALA A 433 10.26 -19.28 -18.01
C ALA A 433 10.89 -18.46 -19.16
N ASN A 434 10.34 -17.31 -19.51
CA ASN A 434 10.81 -16.39 -20.55
C ASN A 434 11.16 -15.01 -20.01
N SER A 435 11.36 -14.90 -18.69
CA SER A 435 11.73 -13.65 -18.04
C SER A 435 13.25 -13.50 -17.95
N LEU A 436 13.73 -12.26 -17.93
CA LEU A 436 15.15 -11.90 -17.94
C LEU A 436 15.50 -11.09 -16.68
N PHE A 437 16.60 -11.46 -16.03
CA PHE A 437 17.07 -10.86 -14.78
C PHE A 437 18.56 -10.53 -14.91
N TYR A 438 18.89 -9.26 -15.14
CA TYR A 438 20.26 -8.83 -15.45
C TYR A 438 20.73 -7.66 -14.61
N ASN A 439 22.04 -7.56 -14.35
CA ASN A 439 22.66 -6.39 -13.74
C ASN A 439 22.07 -5.98 -12.37
N ASN A 440 21.41 -6.87 -11.63
CA ASN A 440 20.86 -6.51 -10.31
C ASN A 440 21.93 -6.66 -9.23
N ALA A 441 22.08 -5.63 -8.39
CA ALA A 441 22.87 -5.67 -7.17
C ALA A 441 21.98 -6.14 -6.03
N VAL A 442 22.20 -7.34 -5.51
CA VAL A 442 21.31 -7.95 -4.52
C VAL A 442 22.10 -8.57 -3.39
N GLY A 443 21.50 -8.70 -2.21
CA GLY A 443 22.08 -9.60 -1.23
C GLY A 443 22.01 -11.05 -1.73
N LYS A 444 20.80 -11.52 -2.09
CA LYS A 444 20.51 -12.91 -2.48
C LYS A 444 19.33 -13.02 -3.45
N ILE A 445 19.49 -13.88 -4.47
CA ILE A 445 18.41 -14.33 -5.35
C ILE A 445 17.80 -15.61 -4.76
N VAL A 446 16.47 -15.67 -4.72
CA VAL A 446 15.73 -16.83 -4.18
C VAL A 446 14.74 -17.36 -5.19
N TRP A 447 14.79 -18.67 -5.41
CA TRP A 447 13.88 -19.43 -6.26
C TRP A 447 12.74 -19.98 -5.40
N PHE A 448 11.60 -19.30 -5.39
CA PHE A 448 10.57 -19.63 -4.41
C PHE A 448 9.68 -20.80 -4.86
N PHE A 449 9.58 -21.81 -3.99
CA PHE A 449 8.74 -23.00 -4.17
C PHE A 449 9.00 -23.82 -5.46
N GLY A 450 10.20 -23.73 -6.04
CA GLY A 450 10.64 -24.59 -7.13
C GLY A 450 12.13 -24.90 -7.00
N ASP A 451 12.50 -26.18 -7.08
CA ASP A 451 13.87 -26.67 -6.84
C ASP A 451 14.86 -26.40 -7.99
N LYS A 452 14.48 -25.59 -8.99
CA LYS A 452 15.28 -25.40 -10.21
C LYS A 452 15.48 -23.91 -10.51
N PRO A 453 16.74 -23.42 -10.44
CA PRO A 453 17.12 -22.14 -11.01
C PRO A 453 16.71 -22.03 -12.49
N LEU A 454 16.44 -20.80 -12.94
CA LEU A 454 16.32 -20.54 -14.37
C LEU A 454 17.69 -20.73 -15.07
N PRO A 455 17.69 -21.01 -16.39
CA PRO A 455 18.91 -21.04 -17.18
C PRO A 455 19.80 -19.80 -16.99
N VAL A 456 21.13 -19.99 -17.00
CA VAL A 456 22.12 -18.95 -16.72
C VAL A 456 22.06 -17.77 -17.70
N ASP A 457 21.61 -17.98 -18.94
CA ASP A 457 21.40 -16.94 -19.94
C ASP A 457 20.23 -16.00 -19.59
N LYS A 458 19.29 -16.45 -18.74
CA LYS A 458 18.13 -15.68 -18.26
C LYS A 458 18.41 -14.93 -16.97
N VAL A 459 19.40 -15.37 -16.20
CA VAL A 459 19.82 -14.76 -14.92
C VAL A 459 21.33 -14.56 -14.95
N ALA A 460 21.76 -13.40 -15.46
CA ALA A 460 23.16 -13.11 -15.79
C ALA A 460 23.61 -11.74 -15.27
N ASN A 461 24.90 -11.58 -14.96
CA ASN A 461 25.49 -10.32 -14.46
C ASN A 461 24.77 -9.73 -13.24
N ASN A 462 24.07 -10.54 -12.44
CA ASN A 462 23.61 -10.12 -11.12
C ASN A 462 24.76 -10.33 -10.13
N LEU A 463 24.96 -9.40 -9.20
CA LEU A 463 25.95 -9.52 -8.16
C LEU A 463 25.27 -9.80 -6.82
N GLU A 464 25.48 -11.01 -6.28
CA GLU A 464 25.00 -11.43 -4.97
C GLU A 464 26.08 -11.18 -3.90
N PHE A 465 25.82 -10.29 -2.96
CA PHE A 465 26.79 -9.91 -1.92
C PHE A 465 26.80 -10.82 -0.69
N GLY A 466 25.91 -11.81 -0.62
CA GLY A 466 25.84 -12.68 0.55
C GLY A 466 25.61 -11.86 1.82
N GLU A 467 26.43 -12.03 2.85
CA GLU A 467 26.32 -11.32 4.12
C GLU A 467 26.84 -9.88 4.09
N GLN A 468 27.67 -9.50 3.11
CA GLN A 468 28.29 -8.17 3.08
C GLN A 468 27.33 -7.06 2.61
N LEU A 469 26.15 -7.44 2.07
CA LEU A 469 25.09 -6.60 1.50
C LEU A 469 25.58 -5.59 0.41
N PRO A 470 24.74 -5.24 -0.58
CA PRO A 470 25.09 -4.19 -1.55
C PRO A 470 25.46 -2.84 -0.90
N GLU A 471 24.82 -2.50 0.23
CA GLU A 471 24.99 -1.22 0.93
C GLU A 471 26.46 -0.86 1.21
N SER A 472 27.26 -1.86 1.57
CA SER A 472 28.70 -1.71 1.88
C SER A 472 29.53 -1.19 0.70
N TRP A 473 28.98 -1.20 -0.51
CA TRP A 473 29.64 -0.83 -1.76
C TRP A 473 29.06 0.42 -2.40
N LEU A 474 28.12 1.08 -1.71
CA LEU A 474 27.53 2.35 -2.10
C LEU A 474 28.26 3.52 -1.42
N THR A 475 28.02 4.73 -1.92
CA THR A 475 28.71 5.95 -1.47
C THR A 475 28.33 6.30 -0.03
N ASP A 476 27.03 6.45 0.26
CA ASP A 476 26.51 6.69 1.61
C ASP A 476 25.01 6.38 1.65
N ALA A 477 24.65 5.11 1.74
CA ALA A 477 23.25 4.67 1.71
C ALA A 477 22.42 5.24 2.88
N LYS A 478 23.04 5.50 4.04
CA LYS A 478 22.39 6.13 5.19
C LYS A 478 21.98 7.57 4.91
N LYS A 479 22.73 8.27 4.05
CA LYS A 479 22.36 9.59 3.51
C LYS A 479 21.62 9.51 2.17
N MET A 480 21.12 8.32 1.82
CA MET A 480 20.42 8.03 0.57
C MET A 480 21.24 8.32 -0.69
N ASP A 481 22.58 8.20 -0.64
CA ASP A 481 23.44 8.20 -1.82
C ASP A 481 23.80 6.76 -2.22
N PHE A 482 23.00 6.23 -3.14
CA PHE A 482 23.08 4.84 -3.58
C PHE A 482 23.97 4.64 -4.81
N ARG A 483 24.78 5.63 -5.20
CA ARG A 483 25.78 5.46 -6.26
C ARG A 483 26.88 4.51 -5.77
N PRO A 484 27.45 3.65 -6.64
CA PRO A 484 28.63 2.87 -6.28
C PRO A 484 29.74 3.78 -5.73
N ARG A 485 30.49 3.32 -4.73
CA ARG A 485 31.69 4.04 -4.26
C ARG A 485 32.91 3.64 -5.09
N LYS A 486 34.01 4.41 -4.98
CA LYS A 486 35.28 4.06 -5.62
C LYS A 486 35.70 2.62 -5.27
N ASN A 487 36.15 1.87 -6.28
CA ASN A 487 36.51 0.45 -6.19
C ASN A 487 35.35 -0.50 -5.85
N SER A 488 34.10 -0.06 -6.01
CA SER A 488 32.95 -0.96 -5.91
C SER A 488 33.01 -2.04 -7.01
N PRO A 489 32.71 -3.31 -6.69
CA PRO A 489 32.62 -4.39 -7.68
C PRO A 489 31.41 -4.25 -8.60
N LEU A 490 30.54 -3.26 -8.35
CA LEU A 490 29.44 -2.90 -9.22
C LEU A 490 29.90 -2.18 -10.49
N ILE A 491 31.09 -1.56 -10.45
CA ILE A 491 31.60 -0.69 -11.51
C ILE A 491 32.03 -1.52 -12.71
N ASP A 492 31.58 -1.14 -13.92
CA ASP A 492 31.93 -1.78 -15.20
C ASP A 492 31.68 -3.31 -15.23
N ALA A 493 30.76 -3.81 -14.40
CA ALA A 493 30.51 -5.25 -14.22
C ALA A 493 29.23 -5.77 -14.89
N GLY A 494 28.39 -4.85 -15.34
CA GLY A 494 27.12 -5.14 -16.00
C GLY A 494 27.28 -5.47 -17.48
N ARG A 495 26.24 -6.07 -18.05
CA ARG A 495 26.12 -6.27 -19.49
C ARG A 495 25.38 -5.11 -20.14
N VAL A 496 25.74 -4.79 -21.38
CA VAL A 496 24.97 -3.86 -22.21
C VAL A 496 23.61 -4.47 -22.54
N ILE A 497 22.55 -3.70 -22.30
CA ILE A 497 21.15 -4.05 -22.57
C ILE A 497 20.57 -2.87 -23.37
N PRO A 498 20.42 -3.03 -24.70
CA PRO A 498 19.95 -1.96 -25.56
C PRO A 498 18.64 -1.34 -25.07
N GLY A 499 18.59 -0.01 -24.99
CA GLY A 499 17.45 0.76 -24.49
C GLY A 499 17.36 0.89 -22.96
N PHE A 500 18.21 0.20 -22.20
CA PHE A 500 18.19 0.21 -20.74
C PHE A 500 19.50 0.70 -20.13
N THR A 501 20.63 0.39 -20.76
CA THR A 501 21.95 0.74 -20.27
C THR A 501 22.79 1.42 -21.34
N ASP A 502 22.19 2.23 -22.22
CA ASP A 502 22.91 2.81 -23.36
C ASP A 502 23.85 3.97 -22.98
N ASN A 503 23.63 4.61 -21.83
CA ASN A 503 24.33 5.82 -21.39
C ASN A 503 25.24 5.58 -20.18
N TYR A 504 25.94 4.44 -20.15
CA TYR A 504 26.85 4.11 -19.05
C TYR A 504 28.16 4.89 -19.10
N ASN A 505 28.84 4.97 -17.95
CA ASN A 505 30.15 5.58 -17.82
C ASN A 505 31.21 4.50 -17.63
N GLY A 506 32.18 4.42 -18.54
CA GLY A 506 33.31 3.50 -18.40
C GLY A 506 33.38 2.48 -19.54
N LYS A 507 33.79 1.26 -19.21
CA LYS A 507 33.96 0.14 -20.15
C LYS A 507 32.67 -0.65 -20.35
N ALA A 508 31.82 -0.72 -19.33
CA ALA A 508 30.54 -1.43 -19.34
C ALA A 508 29.56 -0.75 -18.37
N PRO A 509 28.25 -1.01 -18.45
CA PRO A 509 27.32 -0.49 -17.45
C PRO A 509 27.60 -1.05 -16.06
N ASP A 510 27.25 -0.27 -15.05
CA ASP A 510 27.34 -0.70 -13.67
C ASP A 510 26.19 -1.66 -13.33
N ILE A 511 26.45 -2.55 -12.38
CA ILE A 511 25.40 -3.38 -11.76
C ILE A 511 24.66 -2.52 -10.73
N GLY A 512 23.33 -2.60 -10.71
CA GLY A 512 22.47 -1.82 -9.84
C GLY A 512 21.94 -0.55 -10.49
N ALA A 513 21.31 0.29 -9.66
CA ALA A 513 20.43 1.37 -10.10
C ALA A 513 21.14 2.67 -10.52
N TYR A 514 22.42 2.79 -10.20
CA TYR A 514 23.21 3.99 -10.43
C TYR A 514 24.56 3.65 -11.03
N GLU A 515 25.00 4.52 -11.95
CA GLU A 515 26.35 4.52 -12.50
C GLU A 515 27.30 5.29 -11.58
N TYR A 516 28.52 4.77 -11.43
CA TYR A 516 29.61 5.43 -10.74
C TYR A 516 29.97 6.75 -11.43
N GLY A 517 30.24 7.78 -10.62
CA GLY A 517 30.56 9.12 -11.10
C GLY A 517 29.40 9.87 -11.78
N SER A 518 28.22 9.24 -11.93
CA SER A 518 27.04 9.91 -12.48
C SER A 518 26.42 10.91 -11.50
N LYS A 519 25.61 11.82 -12.06
CA LYS A 519 24.71 12.65 -11.24
C LYS A 519 23.68 11.76 -10.58
N GLN A 520 23.54 11.87 -9.27
CA GLN A 520 22.49 11.18 -8.54
C GLN A 520 21.13 11.73 -8.98
N TRP A 521 20.33 10.90 -9.64
CA TRP A 521 18.90 11.16 -9.72
C TRP A 521 18.29 10.98 -8.32
N LYS A 522 17.46 11.94 -7.92
CA LYS A 522 16.76 11.93 -6.64
C LYS A 522 15.25 11.83 -6.93
N PRO A 523 14.59 10.74 -6.53
CA PRO A 523 13.15 10.60 -6.68
C PRO A 523 12.42 11.35 -5.55
N GLY A 524 11.09 11.42 -5.68
CA GLY A 524 10.22 12.12 -4.74
C GLY A 524 9.87 13.53 -5.18
N SER A 525 8.87 14.07 -4.49
CA SER A 525 8.41 15.45 -4.65
C SER A 525 9.41 16.44 -4.09
N ASP A 526 9.48 17.62 -4.70
CA ASP A 526 10.20 18.79 -4.19
C ASP A 526 9.31 19.76 -3.39
N LEU A 527 8.03 19.42 -3.20
CA LEU A 527 7.12 20.19 -2.37
C LEU A 527 7.53 20.13 -0.90
N ILE A 528 7.22 21.21 -0.18
CA ILE A 528 7.28 21.27 1.27
C ILE A 528 5.86 21.11 1.79
N ASP A 529 5.63 20.06 2.58
CA ASP A 529 4.37 19.87 3.28
C ASP A 529 4.36 20.74 4.55
N GLU A 530 3.97 22.02 4.40
CA GLU A 530 3.81 22.97 5.51
C GLU A 530 2.54 22.75 6.34
#